data_AF-A0A956XLZ1-F1
#
_entry.id   AF-A0A956XLZ1-F1
#
_cell.length_a   1.000
_cell.length_b   1.000
_cell.length_c   1.000
_cell.angle_alpha   90.00
_cell.angle_beta   90.00
_cell.angle_gamma   90.00
#
_symmetry.space_group_name_H-M   'P 1'
#
loop_
_entity.id
_entity.type
_entity.pdbx_description
1 polymer ?
#
loop_
_entity_poly.entity_id
_entity_poly.type
_entity_poly.pdbx_seq_one_letter_code
_entity_poly.pdbx_strand_id
1 'polypeptide(L)'
;MTQPPKLKAFMEFVQYHERSWGDEDYPNRPDLIDILRSPVCVFWQDITTQTSRYTVSLHQDMRDIEEYMAQLIFRRNNIAPDKRLVRIFTNAKPTRIKGIKIIFETQDPDADDDMTTDTDAPEQVHPLPTHLMSEENKPNTTQLSDALNEAADADASEF
;
A
#
# COMPACT_ATOMS: atom_id res chain seq x y z
N MET A 1 -20.92 36.05 6.02
CA MET A 1 -19.53 35.65 6.29
C MET A 1 -19.05 34.81 5.11
N THR A 2 -18.21 35.37 4.25
CA THR A 2 -17.69 34.69 3.04
C THR A 2 -16.47 33.86 3.44
N GLN A 3 -16.56 32.53 3.33
CA GLN A 3 -15.39 31.66 3.56
C GLN A 3 -14.28 31.99 2.56
N PRO A 4 -12.99 31.85 2.95
CA PRO A 4 -11.88 32.08 2.02
C PRO A 4 -12.00 31.11 0.83
N PRO A 5 -11.74 31.57 -0.41
CA PRO A 5 -12.00 30.81 -1.64
C PRO A 5 -11.30 29.44 -1.69
N LYS A 6 -10.22 29.27 -0.92
CA LYS A 6 -9.48 28.01 -0.79
C LYS A 6 -10.22 26.96 0.06
N LEU A 7 -10.86 27.40 1.15
CA LEU A 7 -11.66 26.54 2.01
C LEU A 7 -12.92 26.07 1.29
N LYS A 8 -13.51 26.95 0.47
CA LYS A 8 -14.65 26.61 -0.38
C LYS A 8 -14.37 25.39 -1.26
N ALA A 9 -13.20 25.34 -1.90
CA ALA A 9 -12.80 24.21 -2.73
C ALA A 9 -12.66 22.91 -1.93
N PHE A 10 -12.05 22.94 -0.74
CA PHE A 10 -11.96 21.74 0.11
C PHE A 10 -13.33 21.23 0.51
N MET A 11 -14.19 22.13 1.01
CA MET A 11 -15.54 21.77 1.44
C MET A 11 -16.41 21.26 0.29
N GLU A 12 -16.25 21.77 -0.93
CA GLU A 12 -16.94 21.24 -2.12
C GLU A 12 -16.58 19.77 -2.38
N PHE A 13 -15.30 19.40 -2.26
CA PHE A 13 -14.86 18.02 -2.42
C PHE A 13 -15.37 17.10 -1.30
N VAL A 14 -15.34 17.56 -0.04
CA VAL A 14 -15.89 16.81 1.10
C VAL A 14 -17.39 16.61 0.95
N GLN A 15 -18.15 17.66 0.60
CA GLN A 15 -19.59 17.55 0.38
C GLN A 15 -19.92 16.64 -0.80
N TYR A 16 -19.15 16.72 -1.89
CA TYR A 16 -19.32 15.83 -3.03
C TYR A 16 -19.08 14.37 -2.62
N HIS A 17 -18.01 14.11 -1.88
CA HIS A 17 -17.68 12.80 -1.34
C HIS A 17 -18.84 12.23 -0.51
N GLU A 18 -19.30 12.96 0.52
CA GLU A 18 -20.39 12.50 1.40
C GLU A 18 -21.70 12.29 0.63
N ARG A 19 -22.02 13.15 -0.34
CA ARG A 19 -23.22 12.97 -1.17
C ARG A 19 -23.11 11.79 -2.14
N SER A 20 -21.90 11.51 -2.63
CA SER A 20 -21.67 10.46 -3.64
C SER A 20 -21.71 9.05 -3.05
N TRP A 21 -21.32 8.92 -1.79
CA TRP A 21 -21.39 7.68 -1.02
C TRP A 21 -22.71 7.54 -0.27
N GLY A 22 -23.25 8.62 0.29
CA GLY A 22 -24.45 8.55 1.11
C GLY A 22 -24.26 7.57 2.27
N ASP A 23 -25.09 6.53 2.29
CA ASP A 23 -25.07 5.46 3.30
C ASP A 23 -24.18 4.26 2.92
N GLU A 24 -23.55 4.29 1.74
CA GLU A 24 -22.61 3.24 1.31
C GLU A 24 -21.21 3.47 1.90
N ASP A 25 -20.54 2.40 2.30
CA ASP A 25 -19.15 2.42 2.78
C ASP A 25 -18.18 1.78 1.79
N TYR A 26 -16.92 2.22 1.86
CA TYR A 26 -15.79 1.62 1.15
C TYR A 26 -14.66 1.25 2.12
N PRO A 27 -13.74 0.36 1.71
CA PRO A 27 -12.66 -0.10 2.57
C PRO A 27 -11.84 1.08 3.13
N ASN A 28 -11.72 1.13 4.46
CA ASN A 28 -11.00 2.18 5.20
C ASN A 28 -11.56 3.60 4.97
N ARG A 29 -12.88 3.76 4.84
CA ARG A 29 -13.51 5.08 4.80
C ARG A 29 -13.21 5.84 6.11
N PRO A 30 -12.58 7.02 6.04
CA PRO A 30 -12.41 7.87 7.21
C PRO A 30 -13.71 8.57 7.60
N ASP A 31 -13.90 8.82 8.90
CA ASP A 31 -15.04 9.62 9.37
C ASP A 31 -14.92 11.08 8.89
N LEU A 32 -16.05 11.75 8.71
CA LEU A 32 -16.11 13.14 8.29
C LEU A 32 -15.29 14.03 9.23
N ILE A 33 -15.34 13.77 10.54
CA ILE A 33 -14.57 14.55 11.50
C ILE A 33 -13.06 14.40 11.30
N ASP A 34 -12.61 13.21 10.91
CA ASP A 34 -11.21 12.92 10.66
C ASP A 34 -10.75 13.59 9.37
N ILE A 35 -11.59 13.57 8.32
CA ILE A 35 -11.32 14.29 7.06
C ILE A 35 -11.13 15.78 7.33
N LEU A 36 -11.99 16.39 8.15
CA LEU A 36 -11.93 17.82 8.46
C LEU A 36 -10.74 18.20 9.37
N ARG A 37 -10.28 17.27 10.20
CA ARG A 37 -9.16 17.48 11.14
C ARG A 37 -7.80 17.07 10.57
N SER A 38 -7.78 16.24 9.54
CA SER A 38 -6.54 15.68 9.01
C SER A 38 -5.61 16.77 8.46
N PRO A 39 -4.30 16.73 8.79
CA PRO A 39 -3.31 17.60 8.19
C PRO A 39 -3.22 17.43 6.68
N VAL A 40 -3.36 16.20 6.19
CA VAL A 40 -3.31 15.90 4.76
C VAL A 40 -4.47 14.99 4.37
N CYS A 41 -5.23 15.43 3.37
CA CYS A 41 -6.37 14.71 2.82
C CYS A 41 -6.18 14.53 1.31
N VAL A 42 -6.35 13.30 0.83
CA VAL A 42 -6.17 12.96 -0.58
C VAL A 42 -7.42 12.32 -1.13
N PHE A 43 -7.91 12.86 -2.24
CA PHE A 43 -9.04 12.32 -2.99
C PHE A 43 -8.51 11.53 -4.19
N TRP A 44 -8.99 10.31 -4.29
CA TRP A 44 -8.66 9.34 -5.33
C TRP A 44 -9.90 9.00 -6.14
N GLN A 45 -9.72 8.67 -7.40
CA GLN A 45 -10.76 8.11 -8.26
C GLN A 45 -10.32 6.73 -8.70
N ASP A 46 -11.20 5.75 -8.54
CA ASP A 46 -10.93 4.40 -9.02
C ASP A 46 -10.98 4.37 -10.55
N ILE A 47 -9.93 3.86 -11.18
CA ILE A 47 -9.82 3.73 -12.65
C ILE A 47 -10.55 2.47 -13.11
N THR A 48 -10.53 1.41 -12.30
CA THR A 48 -11.02 0.08 -12.68
C THR A 48 -12.54 0.03 -12.75
N THR A 49 -13.21 0.61 -11.75
CA THR A 49 -14.67 0.63 -11.67
C THR A 49 -15.31 1.76 -12.49
N GLN A 50 -14.50 2.66 -13.06
CA GLN A 50 -14.94 3.88 -13.77
C GLN A 50 -16.00 4.70 -13.02
N THR A 51 -16.07 4.54 -11.70
CA THR A 51 -17.03 5.28 -10.89
C THR A 51 -16.59 6.73 -10.82
N SER A 52 -17.56 7.64 -10.85
CA SER A 52 -17.29 9.07 -10.58
C SER A 52 -17.12 9.35 -9.08
N ARG A 53 -17.17 8.32 -8.23
CA ARG A 53 -17.07 8.42 -6.79
C ARG A 53 -15.60 8.59 -6.40
N TYR A 54 -15.35 9.48 -5.44
CA TYR A 54 -14.02 9.66 -4.88
C TYR A 54 -13.85 8.80 -3.64
N THR A 55 -12.66 8.25 -3.43
CA THR A 55 -12.26 7.66 -2.15
C THR A 55 -11.26 8.58 -1.48
N VAL A 56 -11.31 8.65 -0.15
CA VAL A 56 -10.43 9.52 0.64
C VAL A 56 -9.41 8.69 1.40
N SER A 57 -8.16 9.14 1.42
CA SER A 57 -7.16 8.70 2.40
C SER A 57 -6.57 9.88 3.17
N LEU A 58 -6.28 9.62 4.44
CA LEU A 58 -5.76 10.60 5.39
C LEU A 58 -4.31 10.26 5.70
N HIS A 59 -3.46 11.29 5.74
CA HIS A 59 -2.03 11.16 6.00
C HIS A 59 -1.60 12.23 7.02
N GLN A 60 -0.58 11.92 7.80
CA GLN A 60 -0.01 12.87 8.75
C GLN A 60 0.99 13.82 8.07
N ASP A 61 1.72 13.30 7.07
CA ASP A 61 2.73 14.04 6.32
C ASP A 61 2.56 13.80 4.81
N MET A 62 3.15 14.69 4.00
CA MET A 62 3.20 14.58 2.55
C MET A 62 4.13 13.45 2.08
N ARG A 63 5.05 12.99 2.93
CA ARG A 63 6.02 11.92 2.62
C ARG A 63 5.33 10.63 2.16
N ASP A 64 4.22 10.26 2.80
CA ASP A 64 3.46 9.05 2.46
C ASP A 64 2.91 9.13 1.02
N ILE A 65 2.51 10.33 0.59
CA ILE A 65 2.03 10.59 -0.78
C ILE A 65 3.22 10.60 -1.75
N GLU A 66 4.34 11.19 -1.37
CA GLU A 66 5.55 11.21 -2.19
C GLU A 66 6.06 9.81 -2.47
N GLU A 67 6.12 8.94 -1.46
CA GLU A 67 6.51 7.54 -1.62
C GLU A 67 5.53 6.80 -2.54
N TYR A 68 4.23 6.96 -2.33
CA TYR A 68 3.22 6.37 -3.21
C TYR A 68 3.40 6.82 -4.67
N MET A 69 3.60 8.12 -4.91
CA MET A 69 3.82 8.67 -6.26
C MET A 69 5.15 8.22 -6.87
N ALA A 70 6.21 8.13 -6.08
CA ALA A 70 7.50 7.59 -6.50
C ALA A 70 7.37 6.13 -6.92
N GLN A 71 6.69 5.30 -6.11
CA GLN A 71 6.40 3.91 -6.45
C GLN A 71 5.64 3.80 -7.77
N LEU A 72 4.67 4.68 -8.04
CA LEU A 72 3.95 4.68 -9.33
C LEU A 72 4.85 5.01 -10.53
N ILE A 73 5.88 5.83 -10.35
CA ILE A 73 6.81 6.23 -11.43
C ILE A 73 7.88 5.16 -11.66
N PHE A 74 8.40 4.56 -10.59
CA PHE A 74 9.52 3.61 -10.66
C PHE A 74 9.08 2.16 -10.93
N ARG A 75 7.80 1.82 -10.79
CA ARG A 75 7.29 0.47 -11.10
C ARG A 75 7.45 0.14 -12.59
N ARG A 76 8.53 -0.58 -12.91
CA ARG A 76 8.91 -1.08 -14.25
C ARG A 76 7.94 -2.10 -14.85
N ASN A 77 7.08 -2.73 -14.02
CA ASN A 77 6.10 -3.72 -14.44
C ASN A 77 4.67 -3.18 -14.26
N ASN A 78 4.17 -2.49 -15.30
CA ASN A 78 2.81 -2.45 -15.88
C ASN A 78 1.52 -2.69 -15.05
N ILE A 79 1.54 -2.74 -13.72
CA ILE A 79 0.32 -2.70 -12.91
C ILE A 79 -0.09 -1.22 -12.88
N ALA A 80 -1.01 -0.86 -13.77
CA ALA A 80 -1.62 0.45 -13.77
C ALA A 80 -2.19 0.74 -12.37
N PRO A 81 -2.05 1.96 -11.84
CA PRO A 81 -2.63 2.29 -10.57
C PRO A 81 -4.15 2.08 -10.62
N ASP A 82 -4.68 1.27 -9.70
CA ASP A 82 -6.13 1.10 -9.57
C ASP A 82 -6.83 2.43 -9.23
N LYS A 83 -6.07 3.38 -8.65
CA LYS A 83 -6.57 4.66 -8.18
C LYS A 83 -5.77 5.81 -8.79
N ARG A 84 -6.49 6.75 -9.40
CA ARG A 84 -5.97 8.02 -9.89
C ARG A 84 -6.03 9.09 -8.80
N LEU A 85 -4.94 9.81 -8.61
CA LEU A 85 -4.91 11.01 -7.77
C LEU A 85 -5.75 12.14 -8.38
N VAL A 86 -6.76 12.64 -7.66
CA VAL A 86 -7.64 13.74 -8.11
C VAL A 86 -7.19 15.07 -7.50
N ARG A 87 -7.14 15.13 -6.17
CA ARG A 87 -6.78 16.33 -5.40
C ARG A 87 -6.11 15.99 -4.08
N ILE A 88 -5.16 16.85 -3.70
CA ILE A 88 -4.52 16.84 -2.38
C ILE A 88 -4.89 18.14 -1.68
N PHE A 89 -5.21 18.04 -0.39
CA PHE A 89 -5.41 19.18 0.48
C PHE A 89 -4.49 19.04 1.70
N THR A 90 -3.74 20.11 1.99
CA THR A 90 -2.89 20.21 3.18
C THR A 90 -3.46 21.29 4.07
N ASN A 91 -3.91 20.94 5.28
CA ASN A 91 -4.61 21.84 6.21
C ASN A 91 -5.77 22.58 5.53
N ALA A 92 -6.64 21.84 4.84
CA ALA A 92 -7.77 22.35 4.03
C ALA A 92 -7.40 23.34 2.91
N LYS A 93 -6.12 23.42 2.51
CA LYS A 93 -5.66 24.22 1.37
C LYS A 93 -5.34 23.31 0.19
N PRO A 94 -5.80 23.64 -1.04
CA PRO A 94 -5.51 22.82 -2.21
C PRO A 94 -4.02 22.86 -2.53
N THR A 95 -3.42 21.67 -2.59
CA THR A 95 -2.00 21.47 -2.87
C THR A 95 -1.84 20.77 -4.23
N ARG A 96 -0.85 21.21 -5.01
CA ARG A 96 -0.51 20.61 -6.31
C ARG A 96 0.94 20.13 -6.27
N ILE A 97 1.19 18.98 -6.86
CA ILE A 97 2.55 18.47 -7.06
C ILE A 97 3.19 19.31 -8.17
N LYS A 98 4.28 20.01 -7.86
CA LYS A 98 5.00 20.87 -8.82
C LYS A 98 5.99 20.08 -9.67
N GLY A 99 6.57 19.02 -9.12
CA GLY A 99 7.56 18.17 -9.76
C GLY A 99 8.17 17.22 -8.74
N ILE A 100 8.92 16.23 -9.22
CA ILE A 100 9.62 15.25 -8.40
C ILE A 100 11.11 15.41 -8.67
N LYS A 101 11.92 15.55 -7.62
CA LYS A 101 13.37 15.69 -7.73
C LYS A 101 14.02 14.32 -7.55
N ILE A 102 14.64 13.82 -8.61
CA ILE A 102 15.43 12.59 -8.58
C ILE A 102 16.91 12.99 -8.48
N ILE A 103 17.60 12.49 -7.45
CA ILE A 103 19.03 12.70 -7.25
C ILE A 103 19.72 11.37 -7.59
N PHE A 104 20.67 11.41 -8.53
CA PHE A 104 21.44 10.25 -8.95
C PHE A 104 22.82 10.30 -8.28
N GLU A 105 23.29 9.16 -7.80
CA GLU A 105 24.64 8.96 -7.29
C GLU A 105 25.27 7.81 -8.08
N THR A 106 26.48 8.02 -8.60
CA THR A 106 27.26 6.99 -9.28
C THR A 106 28.07 6.24 -8.24
N GLN A 107 27.73 4.97 -8.00
CA GLN A 107 28.58 4.09 -7.22
C GLN A 107 29.67 3.54 -8.14
N ASP A 108 30.89 4.04 -7.98
CA ASP A 108 32.06 3.48 -8.66
C ASP A 108 32.37 2.11 -8.04
N PRO A 109 32.48 1.03 -8.82
CA PRO A 109 32.67 -0.33 -8.31
C PRO A 109 34.06 -0.63 -7.74
N ASP A 110 34.99 0.34 -7.72
CA ASP A 110 36.42 0.08 -7.53
C ASP A 110 37.04 0.72 -6.26
N ALA A 111 36.26 0.95 -5.20
CA ALA A 111 36.76 1.61 -3.98
C ALA A 111 37.09 0.67 -2.79
N ASP A 112 36.89 -0.64 -2.91
CA ASP A 112 37.12 -1.62 -1.82
C ASP A 112 37.96 -2.84 -2.27
N ASP A 113 39.08 -2.62 -2.96
CA ASP A 113 40.04 -3.71 -3.24
C ASP A 113 41.51 -3.24 -3.18
N ASP A 114 41.88 -2.57 -2.09
CA ASP A 114 43.29 -2.49 -1.69
C ASP A 114 43.46 -2.50 -0.16
N MET A 115 44.38 -3.35 0.28
CA MET A 115 44.90 -3.59 1.63
C MET A 115 44.06 -4.40 2.64
N THR A 116 44.16 -5.74 2.56
CA THR A 116 44.77 -6.51 3.66
C THR A 116 45.69 -7.61 3.12
N THR A 117 46.98 -7.29 3.19
CA THR A 117 48.16 -8.15 3.31
C THR A 117 47.93 -9.65 3.51
N ASP A 118 48.58 -10.42 2.65
CA ASP A 118 49.03 -11.79 2.89
C ASP A 118 49.50 -12.00 4.34
N THR A 119 48.87 -12.94 5.04
CA THR A 119 49.45 -13.59 6.22
C THR A 119 49.22 -15.09 6.09
N ASP A 120 50.31 -15.78 5.79
CA ASP A 120 50.50 -17.23 5.77
C ASP A 120 49.97 -17.92 7.05
N ALA A 121 49.06 -18.90 6.85
CA ALA A 121 48.92 -20.25 7.45
C ALA A 121 49.12 -20.51 9.00
N PRO A 122 48.63 -21.63 9.60
CA PRO A 122 48.01 -22.83 9.01
C PRO A 122 46.69 -23.31 9.67
N GLU A 123 46.09 -24.29 8.99
CA GLU A 123 44.95 -25.13 9.37
C GLU A 123 44.99 -25.70 10.81
N GLN A 124 43.87 -25.60 11.52
CA GLN A 124 43.51 -26.58 12.56
C GLN A 124 42.24 -27.31 12.16
N VAL A 125 42.43 -28.56 11.72
CA VAL A 125 41.38 -29.54 11.47
C VAL A 125 40.94 -30.12 12.82
N HIS A 126 39.70 -29.83 13.22
CA HIS A 126 39.05 -30.57 14.30
C HIS A 126 38.20 -31.72 13.71
N PRO A 127 38.37 -32.98 14.17
CA PRO A 127 37.55 -34.09 13.73
C PRO A 127 36.15 -34.05 14.33
N LEU A 128 35.18 -34.48 13.51
CA LEU A 128 33.77 -34.70 13.87
C LEU A 128 33.62 -35.72 15.01
N PRO A 129 32.72 -35.46 15.98
CA PRO A 129 32.19 -36.51 16.84
C PRO A 129 31.17 -37.35 16.08
N THR A 130 31.57 -38.57 15.73
CA THR A 130 30.68 -39.66 15.36
C THR A 130 29.90 -40.08 16.61
N HIS A 131 28.60 -39.78 16.68
CA HIS A 131 27.70 -40.59 17.50
C HIS A 131 26.43 -40.93 16.73
N LEU A 132 26.42 -42.17 16.24
CA LEU A 132 25.23 -42.99 16.04
C LEU A 132 24.37 -43.00 17.31
N MET A 133 23.06 -42.88 17.15
CA MET A 133 22.00 -43.79 17.64
C MET A 133 20.67 -43.04 17.45
N SER A 134 19.78 -43.54 16.57
CA SER A 134 18.58 -44.33 16.92
C SER A 134 17.55 -43.47 17.68
N GLU A 135 16.26 -43.40 17.41
CA GLU A 135 15.29 -44.16 16.62
C GLU A 135 14.01 -43.29 16.58
N GLU A 136 13.18 -43.54 15.57
CA GLU A 136 11.71 -43.45 15.56
C GLU A 136 10.95 -42.47 16.47
N ASN A 137 10.15 -41.57 15.88
CA ASN A 137 8.67 -41.68 15.97
C ASN A 137 7.90 -40.65 15.12
N LYS A 138 7.10 -41.21 14.20
CA LYS A 138 5.76 -40.83 13.70
C LYS A 138 5.49 -39.46 13.03
N PRO A 139 4.90 -39.47 11.81
CA PRO A 139 4.24 -38.31 11.24
C PRO A 139 2.89 -38.07 11.91
N ASN A 140 2.65 -36.82 12.34
CA ASN A 140 1.34 -36.41 12.81
C ASN A 140 0.44 -36.15 11.60
N THR A 141 -0.38 -37.16 11.28
CA THR A 141 -1.59 -37.03 10.46
C THR A 141 -2.56 -36.10 11.19
N THR A 142 -2.91 -34.98 10.57
CA THR A 142 -4.24 -34.38 10.78
C THR A 142 -4.82 -34.09 9.41
N GLN A 143 -5.51 -35.12 8.89
CA GLN A 143 -6.60 -34.91 7.97
C GLN A 143 -7.69 -34.15 8.74
N LEU A 144 -8.09 -32.98 8.26
CA LEU A 144 -9.46 -32.51 8.47
C LEU A 144 -10.15 -32.62 7.11
N SER A 145 -10.90 -33.70 7.01
CA SER A 145 -11.90 -33.99 5.99
C SER A 145 -13.07 -33.01 6.06
N ASP A 146 -13.60 -32.70 4.87
CA ASP A 146 -15.01 -32.68 4.53
C ASP A 146 -16.00 -31.90 5.42
N ALA A 147 -16.51 -30.83 4.82
CA ALA A 147 -17.94 -30.55 4.87
C ALA A 147 -18.42 -30.16 3.47
N LEU A 148 -18.80 -31.18 2.71
CA LEU A 148 -19.80 -31.12 1.64
C LEU A 148 -21.15 -30.66 2.22
N ASN A 149 -21.77 -29.69 1.55
CA ASN A 149 -23.22 -29.49 1.43
C ASN A 149 -23.36 -28.70 0.11
N GLU A 150 -23.62 -29.31 -1.03
CA GLU A 150 -24.86 -29.99 -1.47
C GLU A 150 -26.11 -29.08 -1.41
N ALA A 151 -26.54 -28.74 -2.63
CA ALA A 151 -27.89 -28.51 -3.13
C ALA A 151 -28.82 -27.50 -2.43
N ALA A 152 -29.15 -26.44 -3.18
CA ALA A 152 -30.56 -26.10 -3.41
C ALA A 152 -30.72 -25.51 -4.82
N ASP A 153 -31.03 -26.41 -5.75
CA ASP A 153 -31.79 -26.12 -6.95
C ASP A 153 -33.23 -25.79 -6.50
N ALA A 154 -33.76 -24.65 -6.91
CA ALA A 154 -35.17 -24.34 -6.82
C ALA A 154 -35.52 -23.33 -7.91
N ASP A 155 -35.77 -23.89 -9.09
CA ASP A 155 -36.87 -23.53 -9.97
C ASP A 155 -38.02 -22.82 -9.22
N ALA A 156 -38.28 -21.58 -9.62
CA ALA A 156 -39.59 -20.97 -9.50
C ALA A 156 -39.82 -20.13 -10.76
N SER A 157 -40.21 -20.86 -11.81
CA SER A 157 -41.21 -20.41 -12.78
C SER A 157 -42.39 -19.68 -12.11
N GLU A 158 -43.06 -18.80 -12.86
CA GLU A 158 -44.30 -18.04 -12.54
C GLU A 158 -44.09 -16.61 -11.99
N PHE A 159 -43.99 -15.61 -12.87
CA PHE A 159 -45.13 -14.81 -13.37
C PHE A 159 -44.68 -13.83 -14.48
#